data_AF-A0A258TXL4-F1
#
_entry.id   AF-A0A258TXL4-F1
#
_cell.length_a   1.000
_cell.length_b   1.000
_cell.length_c   1.000
_cell.angle_alpha   90.00
_cell.angle_beta   90.00
_cell.angle_gamma   90.00
#
_symmetry.space_group_name_H-M   'P 1'
#
loop_
_entity.id
_entity.type
_entity.pdbx_description
1 polymer ?
#
loop_
_entity_poly.entity_id
_entity_poly.type
_entity_poly.pdbx_seq_one_letter_code
_entity_poly.pdbx_strand_id
1 'polypeptide(L)'
;MSNEQKKGGFSHDKIETNNFLMIVLILITIAFGGLVEIVPLFFQKSTTEPIRGLKPYTAVQLAGRDVYIREGCYNCHSQMIRPFHAETLRYGHYSVAG
;
A
#
# COMPACT_ATOMS: atom_id res chain seq x y z
N MET A 1 39.42 -29.13 -26.70
CA MET A 1 37.98 -29.38 -26.84
C MET A 1 37.39 -29.41 -25.44
N SER A 2 37.06 -28.23 -24.92
CA SER A 2 36.53 -28.09 -23.56
C SER A 2 35.10 -28.62 -23.58
N ASN A 3 34.89 -29.67 -22.80
CA ASN A 3 33.65 -30.40 -22.70
C ASN A 3 32.58 -29.49 -22.07
N GLU A 4 31.69 -28.95 -22.91
CA GLU A 4 30.49 -28.20 -22.52
C GLU A 4 29.56 -29.14 -21.74
N GLN A 5 29.81 -29.21 -20.43
CA GLN A 5 28.87 -29.77 -19.48
C GLN A 5 27.62 -28.89 -19.51
N LYS A 6 26.63 -29.25 -20.33
CA LYS A 6 25.28 -28.67 -20.28
C LYS A 6 24.72 -28.91 -18.88
N LYS A 7 24.90 -27.93 -17.98
CA LYS A 7 24.22 -27.90 -16.69
C LYS A 7 22.72 -27.82 -16.95
N GLY A 8 22.05 -28.94 -16.75
CA GLY A 8 20.59 -29.11 -16.87
C GLY A 8 19.83 -28.40 -15.75
N GLY A 9 20.02 -27.09 -15.62
CA GLY A 9 19.31 -26.23 -14.68
C GLY A 9 18.90 -24.90 -15.32
N PHE A 10 18.12 -24.12 -14.58
CA PHE A 10 17.81 -22.72 -14.88
C PHE A 10 19.12 -21.92 -14.93
N SER A 11 19.66 -21.73 -16.13
CA SER A 11 20.80 -20.83 -16.36
C SER A 11 20.28 -19.41 -16.55
N HIS A 12 21.01 -18.42 -16.04
CA HIS A 12 20.69 -17.00 -16.21
C HIS A 12 20.46 -16.64 -17.69
N ASP A 13 21.33 -17.14 -18.58
CA ASP A 13 21.25 -16.91 -20.02
C ASP A 13 19.91 -17.34 -20.64
N LYS A 14 19.24 -18.37 -20.10
CA LYS A 14 17.93 -18.83 -20.59
C LYS A 14 16.79 -17.88 -20.20
N ILE A 15 16.95 -17.14 -19.10
CA ILE A 15 15.99 -16.14 -18.64
C ILE A 15 16.14 -14.88 -19.49
N GLU A 16 17.36 -14.43 -19.72
CA GLU A 16 17.64 -13.22 -20.51
C GLU A 16 17.25 -13.36 -21.99
N THR A 17 17.39 -14.55 -22.55
CA THR A 17 17.07 -14.81 -23.97
C THR A 17 15.58 -15.07 -24.22
N ASN A 18 14.76 -15.24 -23.19
CA ASN A 18 13.32 -15.50 -23.31
C ASN A 18 12.49 -14.37 -22.67
N ASN A 19 11.98 -13.47 -23.50
CA ASN A 19 11.19 -12.32 -23.05
C ASN A 19 9.95 -12.73 -22.24
N PHE A 20 9.26 -13.81 -22.61
CA PHE A 20 8.08 -14.28 -21.88
C PHE A 20 8.45 -14.76 -20.48
N LEU A 21 9.52 -15.56 -20.37
CA LEU A 21 10.02 -16.05 -19.09
C LEU A 21 10.44 -14.89 -18.17
N MET A 22 11.13 -13.90 -18.72
CA MET A 22 11.54 -12.70 -17.98
C MET A 22 10.33 -11.91 -17.44
N ILE A 23 9.31 -11.65 -18.26
CA ILE A 23 8.10 -10.92 -17.84
C ILE A 23 7.39 -11.65 -16.69
N VAL A 24 7.23 -12.98 -16.79
CA VAL A 24 6.56 -13.77 -15.74
C VAL A 24 7.33 -13.70 -14.42
N LEU A 25 8.66 -13.84 -14.45
CA LEU A 25 9.49 -13.78 -13.25
C LEU A 25 9.45 -12.38 -12.59
N ILE A 26 9.47 -11.31 -13.39
CA ILE A 26 9.32 -9.94 -12.88
C ILE A 26 7.96 -9.75 -12.21
N LEU A 27 6.87 -10.18 -12.87
CA LEU A 27 5.52 -10.05 -12.32
C LEU A 27 5.39 -10.79 -10.98
N ILE A 28 5.89 -12.02 -10.89
CA ILE A 28 5.89 -12.78 -9.63
C ILE A 28 6.67 -12.02 -8.55
N THR A 29 7.86 -11.52 -8.90
CA THR A 29 8.74 -10.82 -7.95
C THR A 29 8.09 -9.55 -7.38
N ILE A 30 7.44 -8.74 -8.23
CA ILE A 30 6.74 -7.51 -7.79
C ILE A 30 5.47 -7.86 -7.00
N ALA A 31 4.72 -8.88 -7.44
CA ALA A 31 3.48 -9.29 -6.78
C ALA A 31 3.70 -9.73 -5.32
N PHE A 32 4.86 -10.33 -5.02
CA PHE A 32 5.19 -10.72 -3.64
C PHE A 32 5.19 -9.53 -2.67
N GLY A 33 5.65 -8.35 -3.08
CA GLY A 33 5.62 -7.15 -2.24
C GLY A 33 4.19 -6.74 -1.88
N GLY A 34 3.32 -6.63 -2.89
CA GLY A 34 1.90 -6.31 -2.68
C GLY A 34 1.18 -7.38 -1.85
N LEU A 35 1.51 -8.66 -2.03
CA LEU A 35 0.92 -9.74 -1.27
C LEU A 35 1.30 -9.66 0.21
N VAL A 36 2.57 -9.43 0.54
CA VAL A 36 3.04 -9.38 1.93
C VAL A 36 2.59 -8.11 2.65
N GLU A 37 2.50 -6.97 1.97
CA GLU A 37 2.15 -5.70 2.60
C GLU A 37 0.63 -5.46 2.68
N ILE A 38 -0.13 -5.77 1.62
CA ILE A 38 -1.56 -5.41 1.54
C ILE A 38 -2.46 -6.50 2.10
N VAL A 39 -2.20 -7.76 1.78
CA VAL A 39 -3.12 -8.87 2.11
C VAL A 39 -3.31 -9.02 3.63
N PRO A 40 -2.26 -8.98 4.48
CA PRO A 40 -2.45 -9.09 5.92
C PRO A 40 -3.30 -7.97 6.54
N LEU A 41 -3.27 -6.76 5.96
CA LEU A 41 -4.00 -5.59 6.49
C LEU A 41 -5.52 -5.77 6.44
N PHE A 42 -6.05 -6.55 5.50
CA PHE A 42 -7.48 -6.88 5.43
C PHE A 42 -7.96 -7.68 6.64
N PHE A 43 -7.06 -8.38 7.32
CA PHE A 43 -7.37 -9.26 8.46
C PHE A 43 -6.91 -8.66 9.80
N GLN A 44 -6.28 -7.49 9.79
CA GLN A 44 -5.80 -6.83 10.99
C GLN A 44 -6.91 -5.95 11.60
N LYS A 45 -7.38 -6.30 12.79
CA LYS A 45 -8.48 -5.61 13.47
C LYS A 45 -8.20 -4.13 13.76
N SER A 46 -6.95 -3.80 14.11
CA SER A 46 -6.56 -2.42 14.43
C SER A 46 -6.65 -1.45 13.26
N THR A 47 -6.82 -1.94 12.02
CA THR A 47 -6.98 -1.12 10.80
C THR A 47 -8.35 -1.30 10.14
N THR A 48 -9.21 -2.18 10.68
CA THR A 48 -10.50 -2.53 10.08
C THR A 48 -11.69 -2.25 11.00
N GLU A 49 -11.49 -2.18 12.32
CA GLU A 49 -12.55 -1.84 13.28
C GLU A 49 -12.56 -0.32 13.55
N PRO A 50 -13.69 0.39 13.37
CA PRO A 50 -13.80 1.81 13.68
C PRO A 50 -13.88 2.10 15.18
N ILE A 51 -13.51 3.32 15.61
CA ILE A 51 -13.70 3.83 16.97
C ILE A 51 -15.15 3.65 17.40
N ARG A 52 -15.30 3.22 18.66
CA ARG A 52 -16.61 3.11 19.31
C ARG A 52 -17.37 4.44 19.23
N GLY A 53 -18.55 4.39 18.61
CA GLY A 53 -19.44 5.54 18.47
C GLY A 53 -19.26 6.34 17.18
N LEU A 54 -18.26 6.02 16.34
CA LEU A 54 -18.11 6.63 15.02
C LEU A 54 -19.28 6.22 14.12
N LYS A 55 -19.90 7.21 13.46
CA LYS A 55 -20.98 7.00 12.49
C LYS A 55 -20.51 7.39 11.10
N PRO A 56 -21.07 6.78 10.04
CA PRO A 56 -20.84 7.26 8.68
C PRO A 56 -21.24 8.73 8.52
N TYR A 57 -20.63 9.40 7.54
CA TYR A 57 -20.97 10.77 7.19
C TYR A 57 -22.46 10.91 6.83
N THR A 58 -23.08 12.01 7.26
CA THR A 58 -24.41 12.39 6.80
C THR A 58 -24.38 12.79 5.32
N ALA A 59 -25.53 12.83 4.65
CA ALA A 59 -25.61 13.15 3.22
C ALA A 59 -24.91 14.49 2.87
N VAL A 60 -25.12 15.53 3.68
CA VAL A 60 -24.49 16.85 3.46
C VAL A 60 -22.98 16.80 3.69
N GLN A 61 -22.51 16.06 4.69
CA GLN A 61 -21.07 15.92 4.96
C GLN A 61 -20.36 15.13 3.87
N LEU A 62 -21.01 14.08 3.35
CA LEU A 62 -20.47 13.30 2.23
C LEU A 62 -20.32 14.16 0.98
N ALA A 63 -21.37 14.93 0.63
CA ALA A 63 -21.30 15.89 -0.46
C ALA A 63 -20.19 16.95 -0.24
N GLY A 64 -20.02 17.42 1.00
CA GLY A 64 -18.91 18.32 1.36
C GLY A 64 -17.53 17.68 1.19
N ARG A 65 -17.37 16.40 1.51
CA ARG A 65 -16.12 15.64 1.30
C ARG A 65 -15.80 15.50 -0.19
N ASP A 66 -16.80 15.29 -1.03
CA ASP A 66 -16.60 15.20 -2.48
C ASP A 66 -16.14 16.56 -3.05
N VAL A 67 -16.66 17.67 -2.53
CA VAL A 67 -16.15 19.01 -2.85
C VAL A 67 -14.70 19.18 -2.36
N TYR A 68 -14.39 18.77 -1.12
CA TYR A 68 -13.01 18.82 -0.59
C TYR A 68 -12.00 18.07 -1.48
N ILE A 69 -12.39 16.91 -2.03
CA ILE A 69 -11.56 16.15 -2.98
C ILE A 69 -11.47 16.88 -4.32
N ARG A 70 -12.59 17.36 -4.86
CA ARG A 70 -12.66 18.07 -6.15
C ARG A 70 -11.78 19.31 -6.19
N GLU A 71 -11.78 20.10 -5.12
CA GLU A 71 -10.96 21.30 -5.00
C GLU A 71 -9.49 20.98 -4.65
N GLY A 72 -9.13 19.70 -4.49
CA GLY A 72 -7.76 19.29 -4.21
C GLY A 72 -7.24 19.75 -2.85
N CYS A 73 -8.12 19.98 -1.86
CA CYS A 73 -7.73 20.53 -0.56
C CYS A 73 -6.68 19.66 0.15
N TYR A 74 -6.66 18.35 -0.11
CA TYR A 74 -5.68 17.40 0.42
C TYR A 74 -4.23 17.69 -0.04
N ASN A 75 -4.03 18.47 -1.12
CA ASN A 75 -2.70 18.87 -1.56
C ASN A 75 -2.03 19.85 -0.60
N CYS A 76 -2.81 20.61 0.19
CA CYS A 76 -2.29 21.58 1.16
C CYS A 76 -2.63 21.22 2.62
N HIS A 77 -3.66 20.39 2.84
CA HIS A 77 -4.14 20.05 4.18
C HIS A 77 -3.96 18.56 4.48
N SER A 78 -3.09 18.25 5.44
CA SER A 78 -2.97 16.90 5.97
C SER A 78 -4.16 16.57 6.88
N GLN A 79 -4.57 15.30 6.86
CA GLN A 79 -5.63 14.77 7.72
C GLN A 79 -5.11 13.64 8.63
N MET A 80 -3.80 13.69 8.94
CA MET A 80 -3.14 12.72 9.81
C MET A 80 -2.19 13.43 10.76
N ILE A 81 -2.49 13.37 12.05
CA ILE A 81 -1.65 13.89 13.14
C ILE A 81 -0.71 12.75 13.57
N ARG A 82 0.60 13.00 13.56
CA ARG A 82 1.60 11.98 13.95
C ARG A 82 1.71 11.87 15.48
N PRO A 83 2.15 10.72 16.02
CA PRO A 83 2.23 10.48 17.46
C PRO A 83 3.48 11.13 18.11
N PHE A 84 3.69 12.42 17.84
CA PHE A 84 4.73 13.22 18.47
C PHE A 84 4.14 14.23 19.44
N HIS A 85 4.78 14.40 20.59
CA HIS A 85 4.32 15.33 21.63
C HIS A 85 4.05 16.75 21.09
N ALA A 86 4.92 17.28 20.23
CA ALA A 86 4.77 18.61 19.65
C ALA A 86 3.58 18.72 18.68
N GLU A 87 3.23 17.65 17.97
CA GLU A 87 2.05 17.63 17.11
C GLU A 87 0.78 17.47 17.93
N THR A 88 0.82 16.62 18.97
CA THR A 88 -0.37 16.42 19.80
C THR A 88 -0.75 17.66 20.60
N LEU A 89 0.25 18.45 21.03
CA LEU A 89 0.00 19.76 21.66
C LEU A 89 -0.57 20.79 20.67
N ARG A 90 -0.19 20.71 19.39
CA ARG A 90 -0.62 21.67 18.37
C ARG A 90 -1.99 21.34 17.78
N TYR A 91 -2.24 20.07 17.47
CA TYR A 91 -3.36 19.61 16.67
C TYR A 91 -4.34 18.70 17.42
N GLY A 92 -4.01 18.27 18.64
CA GLY A 92 -4.86 17.37 19.45
C GLY A 92 -4.41 15.92 19.40
N HIS A 93 -5.29 14.97 19.73
CA HIS A 93 -4.92 13.55 19.78
C HIS A 93 -4.38 13.06 18.42
N TYR A 94 -3.36 12.20 18.44
CA TYR A 94 -2.80 11.62 17.22
C TYR A 94 -3.87 10.80 16.47
N SER A 95 -3.76 10.74 15.15
CA SER A 95 -4.73 10.01 14.34
C SER A 95 -4.58 8.50 14.53
N VAL A 96 -5.71 7.81 14.53
CA VAL A 96 -5.82 6.34 14.64
C VAL A 96 -6.60 5.80 13.44
N ALA A 97 -6.27 4.58 13.01
CA ALA A 97 -6.87 3.96 11.83
C ALA A 97 -8.30 3.45 12.07
N GLY A 98 -8.60 3.13 13.33
CA GLY A 98 -9.94 2.86 13.84
C GLY A 98 -10.34 4.00 14.72
#